data_AF-A0A1I6FE32-F1
#
_entry.id   AF-A0A1I6FE32-F1
#
_cell.length_a   1.000
_cell.length_b   1.000
_cell.length_c   1.000
_cell.angle_alpha   90.00
_cell.angle_beta   90.00
_cell.angle_gamma   90.00
#
_symmetry.space_group_name_H-M   'P 1'
#
loop_
_entity.id
_entity.type
_entity.pdbx_description
1 polymer ?
#
loop_
_entity_poly.entity_id
_entity_poly.type
_entity_poly.pdbx_seq_one_letter_code
_entity_poly.pdbx_strand_id
1 'polypeptide(L)'
;MTAELVPLRTGFDVAWLGFRRDQVWHYVHEAERDVETLTADRDAAEARAEALARHLESEREDNRALRERLDRLRALPQSPYAVGERLRYVVERTLAQAAEITDRATALEDHAWESARRTHAEHRELLAETRVRMARILRDGEAGRRALDEAAARHRAEVTEDFELALALRRKQTCQDVRLMEETARRRAESVVREATRRAEVISEHRDHVADVLRVVHSLLGEAAARVRVAGPAR
;
A
#
# COMPACT_ATOMS: atom_id res chain seq x y z
N MET A 1 34.55 -1.37 14.59
CA MET A 1 33.27 -1.84 14.02
C MET A 1 33.33 -3.34 13.95
N THR A 2 32.95 -4.02 15.03
CA THR A 2 32.93 -5.48 15.11
C THR A 2 31.76 -5.99 14.29
N ALA A 3 32.05 -6.73 13.23
CA ALA A 3 31.07 -7.37 12.37
C ALA A 3 30.08 -8.16 13.23
N GLU A 4 28.81 -7.81 13.08
CA GLU A 4 27.68 -8.50 13.68
C GLU A 4 27.66 -9.90 13.05
N LEU A 5 28.12 -10.90 13.80
CA LEU A 5 27.97 -12.30 13.43
C LEU A 5 26.47 -12.60 13.41
N VAL A 6 25.89 -12.57 12.21
CA VAL A 6 24.51 -12.98 11.97
C VAL A 6 24.34 -14.39 12.53
N PRO A 7 23.35 -14.65 13.41
CA PRO A 7 23.13 -15.99 13.91
C PRO A 7 22.67 -16.87 12.74
N LEU A 8 23.55 -17.76 12.29
CA LEU A 8 23.20 -18.85 11.38
C LEU A 8 22.05 -19.61 12.06
N ARG A 9 20.90 -19.70 11.40
CA ARG A 9 19.74 -20.44 11.91
C ARG A 9 20.16 -21.88 12.25
N THR A 10 20.32 -22.19 13.52
CA THR A 10 20.79 -23.51 13.97
C THR A 10 19.59 -24.46 14.10
N GLY A 11 19.13 -25.01 12.98
CA GLY A 11 18.15 -26.10 13.03
C GLY A 11 17.73 -26.57 11.65
N PHE A 12 17.85 -27.87 11.42
CA PHE A 12 17.20 -28.56 10.30
C PHE A 12 15.85 -29.08 10.77
N ASP A 13 14.83 -29.00 9.92
CA ASP A 13 13.55 -29.65 10.23
C ASP A 13 13.73 -31.17 10.19
N VAL A 14 13.00 -31.87 11.05
CA VAL A 14 13.02 -33.33 11.16
C VAL A 14 11.89 -33.94 10.32
N ALA A 15 12.23 -34.93 9.50
CA ALA A 15 11.32 -35.79 8.75
C ALA A 15 11.31 -37.21 9.36
N TRP A 16 10.44 -38.09 8.83
CA TRP A 16 10.18 -39.43 9.39
C TRP A 16 11.43 -40.33 9.53
N LEU A 17 12.54 -39.99 8.85
CA LEU A 17 13.82 -40.67 8.95
C LEU A 17 15.00 -39.67 8.98
N GLY A 18 15.00 -38.77 9.96
CA GLY A 18 16.11 -37.83 10.20
C GLY A 18 15.87 -36.43 9.64
N PHE A 19 16.93 -35.67 9.37
CA PHE A 19 16.82 -34.29 8.90
C PHE A 19 16.35 -34.21 7.44
N ARG A 20 15.66 -33.11 7.11
CA ARG A 20 15.29 -32.78 5.74
C ARG A 20 16.51 -32.68 4.84
N ARG A 21 16.64 -33.64 3.93
CA ARG A 21 17.80 -33.80 3.04
C ARG A 21 18.05 -32.56 2.18
N ASP A 22 17.00 -31.91 1.70
CA ASP A 22 17.08 -30.66 0.93
C ASP A 22 17.72 -29.51 1.72
N GLN A 23 17.35 -29.36 3.00
CA GLN A 23 17.93 -28.34 3.88
C GLN A 23 19.39 -28.65 4.22
N VAL A 24 19.72 -29.92 4.47
CA VAL A 24 21.09 -30.35 4.74
C VAL A 24 21.98 -30.12 3.53
N TRP A 25 21.53 -30.48 2.32
CA TRP A 25 22.29 -30.21 1.10
C TRP A 25 22.52 -28.73 0.87
N HIS A 26 21.49 -27.91 1.06
CA HIS A 26 21.62 -26.46 0.90
C HIS A 26 22.65 -25.87 1.87
N TYR A 27 22.57 -26.26 3.15
CA TYR A 27 23.51 -25.81 4.18
C TYR A 27 24.94 -26.29 3.92
N VAL A 28 25.14 -27.56 3.55
CA VAL A 28 26.48 -28.08 3.23
C VAL A 28 27.07 -27.31 2.06
N HIS A 29 26.28 -27.02 1.03
CA HIS A 29 26.76 -26.27 -0.12
C HIS A 29 27.08 -24.81 0.22
N GLU A 30 26.28 -24.17 1.07
CA GLU A 30 26.56 -22.82 1.59
C GLU A 30 27.84 -22.81 2.45
N ALA A 31 27.98 -23.77 3.36
CA ALA A 31 29.17 -23.92 4.20
C ALA A 31 30.44 -24.22 3.38
N GLU A 32 30.36 -25.04 2.33
CA GLU A 32 31.46 -25.27 1.40
C GLU A 32 31.90 -23.98 0.73
N ARG A 33 30.95 -23.16 0.24
CA ARG A 33 31.24 -21.85 -0.38
C ARG A 33 31.84 -20.85 0.61
N ASP A 34 31.36 -20.86 1.86
CA ASP A 34 31.90 -20.01 2.92
C ASP A 34 33.34 -20.40 3.25
N VAL A 35 33.65 -21.70 3.34
CA VAL A 35 35.01 -22.20 3.56
C VAL A 35 35.93 -21.83 2.39
N GLU A 36 35.47 -21.96 1.14
CA GLU A 36 36.23 -21.52 -0.04
C GLU A 36 36.55 -20.03 0.03
N THR A 37 35.55 -19.20 0.38
CA THR A 37 35.71 -17.74 0.49
C THR A 37 36.68 -17.38 1.61
N LEU A 38 36.54 -17.99 2.79
CA LEU A 38 37.45 -17.77 3.93
C LEU A 38 38.88 -18.21 3.62
N THR A 39 39.06 -19.29 2.85
CA THR A 39 40.37 -19.77 2.43
C THR A 39 41.01 -18.76 1.48
N ALA A 40 40.26 -18.25 0.50
CA ALA A 40 40.74 -17.20 -0.41
C ALA A 40 41.13 -15.91 0.32
N ASP A 41 40.32 -15.48 1.29
CA ASP A 41 40.60 -14.30 2.11
C ASP A 41 41.83 -14.49 3.00
N ARG A 42 42.00 -15.67 3.61
CA ARG A 42 43.20 -16.02 4.38
C ARG A 42 44.44 -15.96 3.50
N ASP A 43 44.40 -16.59 2.33
CA ASP A 43 45.54 -16.66 1.42
C ASP A 43 45.90 -15.25 0.89
N ALA A 44 44.91 -14.40 0.63
CA ALA A 44 45.12 -13.00 0.27
C ALA A 44 45.74 -12.18 1.44
N ALA A 45 45.33 -12.45 2.67
CA ALA A 45 45.90 -11.80 3.85
C ALA A 45 47.35 -12.26 4.11
N GLU A 46 47.64 -13.55 3.94
CA GLU A 46 48.99 -14.11 4.03
C GLU A 46 49.93 -13.49 2.99
N ALA A 47 49.50 -13.41 1.72
CA ALA A 47 50.28 -12.77 0.67
C ALA A 47 50.57 -11.29 0.95
N ARG A 48 49.61 -10.55 1.55
CA ARG A 48 49.82 -9.15 1.98
C ARG A 48 50.83 -9.06 3.13
N ALA A 49 50.75 -9.97 4.10
CA ALA A 49 51.68 -10.01 5.23
C ALA A 49 53.11 -10.31 4.76
N GLU A 50 53.29 -11.25 3.84
CA GLU A 50 54.60 -11.56 3.24
C GLU A 50 55.17 -10.39 2.42
N ALA A 51 54.32 -9.70 1.64
CA ALA A 51 54.74 -8.51 0.90
C ALA A 51 55.20 -7.40 1.86
N LEU A 52 54.45 -7.15 2.93
CA LEU A 52 54.81 -6.17 3.94
C LEU A 52 56.09 -6.54 4.69
N ALA A 53 56.28 -7.82 5.02
CA ALA A 53 57.51 -8.32 5.64
C ALA A 53 58.72 -8.07 4.74
N ARG A 54 58.60 -8.32 3.43
CA ARG A 54 59.66 -8.02 2.45
C ARG A 54 59.98 -6.52 2.36
N HIS A 55 58.95 -5.66 2.34
CA HIS A 55 59.16 -4.21 2.36
C HIS A 55 59.86 -3.75 3.65
N LEU A 56 59.46 -4.27 4.80
CA LEU A 56 60.09 -3.93 6.08
C LEU A 56 61.56 -4.34 6.13
N GLU A 57 61.91 -5.49 5.55
CA GLU A 57 63.32 -5.91 5.50
C GLU A 57 64.14 -5.01 4.56
N SER A 58 63.62 -4.67 3.38
CA SER A 58 64.26 -3.72 2.47
C SER A 58 64.51 -2.36 3.15
N GLU A 59 63.49 -1.81 3.81
CA GLU A 59 63.61 -0.53 4.53
C GLU A 59 64.61 -0.61 5.70
N ARG A 60 64.70 -1.77 6.37
CA ARG A 60 65.70 -1.99 7.44
C ARG A 60 67.11 -2.05 6.88
N GLU A 61 67.30 -2.71 5.74
CA GLU A 61 68.59 -2.75 5.04
C GLU A 61 69.01 -1.36 4.59
N ASP A 62 68.10 -0.58 4.00
CA ASP A 62 68.33 0.81 3.61
C ASP A 62 68.68 1.68 4.82
N ASN A 63 67.97 1.53 5.93
CA ASN A 63 68.27 2.28 7.15
C ASN A 63 69.66 1.94 7.71
N ARG A 64 70.04 0.65 7.67
CA ARG A 64 71.38 0.20 8.07
C ARG A 64 72.45 0.82 7.17
N ALA A 65 72.26 0.78 5.85
CA ALA A 65 73.19 1.36 4.89
C ALA A 65 73.34 2.89 5.05
N LEU A 66 72.23 3.60 5.30
CA LEU A 66 72.24 5.04 5.56
C LEU A 66 72.96 5.38 6.86
N ARG A 67 72.75 4.61 7.93
CA ARG A 67 73.44 4.81 9.21
C ARG A 67 74.94 4.60 9.06
N GLU A 68 75.37 3.53 8.41
CA GLU A 68 76.80 3.29 8.14
C GLU A 68 77.41 4.40 7.29
N ARG A 69 76.68 4.91 6.29
CA ARG A 69 77.12 6.04 5.48
C ARG A 69 77.28 7.30 6.33
N LEU A 70 76.33 7.56 7.23
CA LEU A 70 76.37 8.70 8.14
C LEU A 70 77.52 8.58 9.14
N ASP A 71 77.76 7.40 9.69
CA ASP A 71 78.87 7.13 10.61
C ASP A 71 80.23 7.27 9.92
N ARG A 72 80.36 6.82 8.66
CA ARG A 72 81.54 7.08 7.82
C ARG A 72 81.76 8.58 7.58
N LEU A 73 80.70 9.33 7.26
CA LEU A 73 80.77 10.78 7.06
C LEU A 73 81.14 11.50 8.36
N ARG A 74 80.69 11.01 9.51
CA ARG A 74 81.05 11.52 10.85
C ARG A 74 82.49 11.23 11.22
N ALA A 75 83.03 10.08 10.78
CA ALA A 75 84.38 9.62 11.08
C ALA A 75 85.47 10.34 10.25
N LEU A 76 85.13 11.07 9.18
CA LEU A 76 86.11 11.89 8.47
C LEU A 76 86.66 13.00 9.40
N PRO A 77 88.00 13.16 9.53
CA PRO A 77 88.58 14.16 10.42
C PRO A 77 88.13 15.57 10.04
N GLN A 78 87.50 16.25 11.00
CA GLN A 78 86.80 17.50 10.79
C GLN A 78 87.80 18.67 10.79
N SER A 79 88.13 19.19 9.61
CA SER A 79 88.89 20.44 9.51
C SER A 79 88.08 21.60 10.13
N PRO A 80 88.65 22.36 11.10
CA PRO A 80 87.98 23.50 11.75
C PRO A 80 87.56 24.61 10.77
N TYR A 81 88.26 24.75 9.65
CA TYR A 81 87.96 25.76 8.62
C TYR A 81 86.74 25.43 7.75
N ALA A 82 86.28 24.18 7.73
CA ALA A 82 85.15 23.73 6.90
C ALA A 82 83.77 23.85 7.60
N VAL A 83 83.72 24.34 8.84
CA VAL A 83 82.46 24.50 9.60
C VAL A 83 81.60 25.64 9.03
N GLY A 84 82.20 26.76 8.63
CA GLY A 84 81.48 27.93 8.12
C GLY A 84 80.78 27.69 6.77
N GLU A 85 81.45 27.03 5.83
CA GLU A 85 80.86 26.69 4.52
C GLU A 85 79.73 25.66 4.66
N ARG A 86 79.87 24.69 5.57
CA ARG A 86 78.80 23.72 5.85
C ARG A 86 77.59 24.37 6.50
N LEU A 87 77.77 25.28 7.47
CA LEU A 87 76.66 26.02 8.05
C LEU A 87 75.93 26.85 6.99
N ARG A 88 76.67 27.49 6.08
CA ARG A 88 76.09 28.23 4.96
C ARG A 88 75.29 27.33 4.03
N TYR A 89 75.87 26.20 3.60
CA TYR A 89 75.19 25.21 2.76
C TYR A 89 73.92 24.65 3.43
N VAL A 90 73.98 24.35 4.72
CA VAL A 90 72.82 23.86 5.48
C VAL A 90 71.74 24.94 5.55
N VAL A 91 72.08 26.18 5.86
CA VAL A 91 71.11 27.29 5.91
C VAL A 91 70.47 27.49 4.54
N GLU A 92 71.26 27.59 3.47
CA GLU A 92 70.75 27.74 2.10
C GLU A 92 69.82 26.59 1.72
N ARG A 93 70.21 25.35 2.03
CA ARG A 93 69.38 24.17 1.76
C ARG A 93 68.09 24.17 2.58
N THR A 94 68.14 24.58 3.85
CA THR A 94 66.94 24.65 4.71
C THR A 94 65.99 25.76 4.27
N LEU A 95 66.51 26.91 3.82
CA LEU A 95 65.70 27.99 3.27
C LEU A 95 65.07 27.58 1.94
N ALA A 96 65.82 26.91 1.06
CA ALA A 96 65.27 26.35 -0.18
C ALA A 96 64.17 25.32 0.10
N GLN A 97 64.39 24.44 1.08
CA GLN A 97 63.38 23.47 1.49
C GLN A 97 62.16 24.13 2.14
N ALA A 98 62.34 25.18 2.93
CA ALA A 98 61.23 25.94 3.51
C ALA A 98 60.40 26.62 2.43
N ALA A 99 61.04 27.21 1.42
CA ALA A 99 60.37 27.79 0.25
C ALA A 99 59.58 26.72 -0.52
N GLU A 100 60.17 25.54 -0.75
CA GLU A 100 59.47 24.44 -1.41
C GLU A 100 58.24 23.97 -0.60
N ILE A 101 58.34 23.94 0.73
CA ILE A 101 57.21 23.60 1.61
C ILE A 101 56.11 24.65 1.50
N THR A 102 56.44 25.94 1.50
CA THR A 102 55.44 27.01 1.36
C THR A 102 54.79 27.02 -0.02
N ASP A 103 55.56 26.79 -1.09
CA ASP A 103 55.04 26.70 -2.45
C ASP A 103 54.11 25.48 -2.60
N ARG A 104 54.48 24.35 -2.00
CA ARG A 104 53.61 23.17 -1.97
C ARG A 104 52.35 23.40 -1.15
N ALA A 105 52.45 24.07 0.01
CA ALA A 105 51.32 24.36 0.86
C ALA A 105 50.31 25.28 0.14
N THR A 106 50.79 26.36 -0.48
CA THR A 106 49.95 27.28 -1.25
C THR A 106 49.29 26.60 -2.44
N ALA A 107 50.02 25.76 -3.20
CA ALA A 107 49.44 24.99 -4.30
C ALA A 107 48.36 24.00 -3.84
N LEU A 108 48.53 23.37 -2.68
CA LEU A 108 47.52 22.48 -2.09
C LEU A 108 46.29 23.25 -1.62
N GLU A 109 46.48 24.43 -1.02
CA GLU A 109 45.38 25.31 -0.63
C GLU A 109 44.57 25.74 -1.85
N ASP A 110 45.23 26.23 -2.91
CA ASP A 110 44.57 26.64 -4.16
C ASP A 110 43.76 25.49 -4.77
N HIS A 111 44.37 24.30 -4.86
CA HIS A 111 43.67 23.11 -5.36
C HIS A 111 42.48 22.73 -4.48
N ALA A 112 42.61 22.80 -3.15
CA ALA A 112 41.51 22.52 -2.23
C ALA A 112 40.37 23.53 -2.39
N TRP A 113 40.69 24.82 -2.55
CA TRP A 113 39.72 25.88 -2.80
C TRP A 113 38.99 25.72 -4.13
N GLU A 114 39.70 25.41 -5.21
CA GLU A 114 39.10 25.15 -6.52
C GLU A 114 38.19 23.92 -6.49
N SER A 115 38.63 22.84 -5.85
CA SER A 115 37.83 21.64 -5.67
C SER A 115 36.55 21.91 -4.85
N ALA A 116 36.68 22.63 -3.73
CA ALA A 116 35.54 23.04 -2.91
C ALA A 116 34.55 23.94 -3.67
N ARG A 117 35.06 24.86 -4.48
CA ARG A 117 34.21 25.72 -5.34
C ARG A 117 33.49 24.91 -6.41
N ARG A 118 34.17 23.97 -7.06
CA ARG A 118 33.60 23.10 -8.09
C ARG A 118 32.49 22.22 -7.52
N THR A 119 32.78 21.50 -6.44
CA THR A 119 31.79 20.65 -5.75
C THR A 119 30.60 21.47 -5.24
N HIS A 120 30.82 22.67 -4.70
CA HIS A 120 29.72 23.53 -4.29
C HIS A 120 28.86 24.00 -5.46
N ALA A 121 29.46 24.32 -6.61
CA ALA A 121 28.73 24.67 -7.82
C ALA A 121 27.88 23.50 -8.33
N GLU A 122 28.47 22.31 -8.43
CA GLU A 122 27.79 21.07 -8.82
C GLU A 122 26.63 20.74 -7.87
N HIS A 123 26.82 20.85 -6.56
CA HIS A 123 25.75 20.67 -5.58
C HIS A 123 24.61 21.67 -5.75
N ARG A 124 24.93 22.95 -6.02
CA ARG A 124 23.90 23.97 -6.24
C ARG A 124 23.09 23.69 -7.51
N GLU A 125 23.74 23.26 -8.57
CA GLU A 125 23.09 22.88 -9.83
C GLU A 125 22.18 21.67 -9.63
N LEU A 126 22.69 20.62 -8.99
CA LEU A 126 21.91 19.42 -8.66
C LEU A 126 20.69 19.74 -7.79
N LEU A 127 20.84 20.61 -6.78
CA LEU A 127 19.73 21.07 -5.95
C LEU A 127 18.71 21.89 -6.75
N ALA A 128 19.16 22.72 -7.69
CA ALA A 128 18.27 23.48 -8.56
C ALA A 128 17.47 22.54 -9.48
N GLU A 129 18.13 21.57 -10.12
CA GLU A 129 17.47 20.58 -10.96
C GLU A 129 16.46 19.74 -10.16
N THR A 130 16.87 19.29 -8.97
CA THR A 130 16.01 18.50 -8.08
C THR A 130 14.77 19.29 -7.67
N ARG A 131 14.92 20.58 -7.34
CA ARG A 131 13.78 21.46 -7.02
C ARG A 131 12.82 21.60 -8.19
N VAL A 132 13.32 21.79 -9.41
CA VAL A 132 12.50 21.87 -10.62
C VAL A 132 11.76 20.55 -10.85
N ARG A 133 12.45 19.42 -10.72
CA ARG A 133 11.88 18.08 -10.86
C ARG A 133 10.79 17.80 -9.83
N MET A 134 11.06 18.09 -8.55
CA MET A 134 10.08 17.95 -7.47
C MET A 134 8.85 18.83 -7.71
N ALA A 135 9.05 20.09 -8.12
CA ALA A 135 7.94 20.99 -8.44
C ALA A 135 7.11 20.50 -9.62
N ARG A 136 7.70 19.78 -10.58
CA ARG A 136 6.95 19.12 -11.67
C ARG A 136 6.12 17.95 -11.14
N ILE A 137 6.75 17.02 -10.41
CA ILE A 137 6.09 15.84 -9.85
C ILE A 137 4.89 16.25 -8.96
N LEU A 138 5.05 17.27 -8.12
CA LEU A 138 3.97 17.77 -7.27
C LEU A 138 2.83 18.38 -8.09
N ARG A 139 3.14 19.14 -9.15
CA ARG A 139 2.12 19.71 -10.05
C ARG A 139 1.35 18.62 -10.79
N ASP A 140 2.07 17.65 -11.34
CA ASP A 140 1.47 16.54 -12.08
C ASP A 140 0.61 15.67 -11.14
N GLY A 141 1.10 15.41 -9.92
CA GLY A 141 0.35 14.68 -8.90
C GLY A 141 -0.93 15.39 -8.47
N GLU A 142 -0.88 16.69 -8.22
CA GLU A 142 -2.06 17.49 -7.86
C GLU A 142 -3.06 17.58 -9.02
N ALA A 143 -2.58 17.75 -10.26
CA ALA A 143 -3.44 17.72 -11.44
C ALA A 143 -4.12 16.35 -11.61
N GLY A 144 -3.38 15.26 -11.42
CA GLY A 144 -3.91 13.90 -11.45
C GLY A 144 -4.97 13.67 -10.38
N ARG A 145 -4.71 14.10 -9.14
CA ARG A 145 -5.68 14.02 -8.03
C ARG A 145 -6.97 14.75 -8.37
N ARG A 146 -6.89 16.00 -8.85
CA ARG A 146 -8.07 16.78 -9.24
C ARG A 146 -8.86 16.13 -10.36
N ALA A 147 -8.18 15.62 -11.39
CA ALA A 147 -8.85 14.94 -12.50
C ALA A 147 -9.60 13.68 -12.03
N LEU A 148 -9.03 12.90 -11.11
CA LEU A 148 -9.68 11.74 -10.51
C LEU A 148 -10.86 12.14 -9.62
N ASP A 149 -10.71 13.18 -8.81
CA ASP A 149 -11.77 13.71 -7.95
C ASP A 149 -12.97 14.20 -8.79
N GLU A 150 -12.70 14.93 -9.88
CA GLU A 150 -13.72 15.38 -10.83
C GLU A 150 -14.38 14.22 -11.56
N ALA A 151 -13.62 13.22 -12.02
CA ALA A 151 -14.16 12.04 -12.67
C ALA A 151 -15.05 11.24 -11.71
N ALA A 152 -14.63 11.06 -10.46
CA ALA A 152 -15.43 10.40 -9.43
C ALA A 152 -16.70 11.20 -9.09
N ALA A 153 -16.62 12.53 -9.05
CA ALA A 153 -17.79 13.38 -8.85
C ALA A 153 -18.79 13.27 -10.00
N ARG A 154 -18.32 13.28 -11.26
CA ARG A 154 -19.15 13.07 -12.44
C ARG A 154 -19.85 11.71 -12.39
N HIS A 155 -19.11 10.65 -12.08
CA HIS A 155 -19.69 9.30 -12.00
C HIS A 155 -20.74 9.19 -10.88
N ARG A 156 -20.49 9.79 -9.70
CA ARG A 156 -21.49 9.82 -8.62
C ARG A 156 -22.78 10.55 -9.03
N ALA A 157 -22.64 11.65 -9.78
CA ALA A 157 -23.79 12.40 -10.29
C ALA A 157 -24.61 11.59 -11.30
N GLU A 158 -23.94 10.96 -12.28
CA GLU A 158 -24.56 10.06 -13.26
C GLU A 158 -25.31 8.91 -12.57
N VAL A 159 -24.65 8.22 -11.62
CA VAL A 159 -25.27 7.14 -10.86
C VAL A 159 -26.50 7.63 -10.10
N THR A 160 -26.45 8.82 -9.50
CA THR A 160 -27.60 9.40 -8.78
C THR A 160 -28.76 9.69 -9.74
N GLU A 161 -28.50 10.27 -10.91
CA GLU A 161 -29.51 10.54 -11.93
C GLU A 161 -30.18 9.25 -12.42
N ASP A 162 -29.39 8.22 -12.73
CA ASP A 162 -29.88 6.91 -13.14
C ASP A 162 -30.74 6.25 -12.05
N PHE A 163 -30.30 6.33 -10.79
CA PHE A 163 -31.07 5.82 -9.66
C PHE A 163 -32.40 6.56 -9.50
N GLU A 164 -32.41 7.90 -9.61
CA GLU A 164 -33.63 8.69 -9.54
C GLU A 164 -34.62 8.33 -10.65
N LEU A 165 -34.12 8.18 -11.88
CA LEU A 165 -34.92 7.74 -13.02
C LEU A 165 -35.49 6.33 -12.79
N ALA A 166 -34.65 5.37 -12.37
CA ALA A 166 -35.07 4.00 -12.08
C ALA A 166 -36.15 3.95 -10.99
N LEU A 167 -35.99 4.75 -9.92
CA LEU A 167 -36.98 4.86 -8.86
C LEU A 167 -38.27 5.51 -9.36
N ALA A 168 -38.19 6.55 -10.20
CA ALA A 168 -39.38 7.19 -10.78
C ALA A 168 -40.16 6.22 -11.67
N LEU A 169 -39.47 5.46 -12.52
CA LEU A 169 -40.07 4.42 -13.37
C LEU A 169 -40.70 3.31 -12.52
N ARG A 170 -39.98 2.82 -11.49
CA ARG A 170 -40.50 1.79 -10.59
C ARG A 170 -41.73 2.27 -9.83
N ARG A 171 -41.72 3.50 -9.30
CA ARG A 171 -42.88 4.11 -8.64
C ARG A 171 -44.08 4.17 -9.58
N LYS A 172 -43.88 4.64 -10.82
CA LYS A 172 -44.95 4.70 -11.84
C LYS A 172 -45.54 3.32 -12.10
N GLN A 173 -44.71 2.32 -12.30
CA GLN A 173 -45.14 0.94 -12.52
C GLN A 173 -45.96 0.43 -11.32
N THR A 174 -45.45 0.59 -10.10
CA THR A 174 -46.16 0.13 -8.90
C THR A 174 -47.51 0.83 -8.71
N CYS A 175 -47.63 2.12 -9.04
CA CYS A 175 -48.92 2.81 -9.01
C CYS A 175 -49.90 2.25 -10.05
N GLN A 176 -49.43 1.86 -11.23
CA GLN A 176 -50.28 1.24 -12.24
C GLN A 176 -50.76 -0.14 -11.79
N ASP A 177 -49.86 -0.95 -11.21
CA ASP A 177 -50.20 -2.28 -10.69
C ASP A 177 -51.24 -2.17 -9.57
N VAL A 178 -51.06 -1.25 -8.62
CA VAL A 178 -52.02 -1.00 -7.53
C VAL A 178 -53.37 -0.56 -8.08
N ARG A 179 -53.42 0.35 -9.06
CA ARG A 179 -54.70 0.78 -9.68
C ARG A 179 -55.42 -0.38 -10.36
N LEU A 180 -54.69 -1.24 -11.06
CA LEU A 180 -55.28 -2.43 -11.67
C LEU A 180 -55.83 -3.39 -10.61
N MET A 181 -55.10 -3.58 -9.51
CA MET A 181 -55.57 -4.37 -8.37
C MET A 181 -56.84 -3.78 -7.75
N GLU A 182 -56.88 -2.46 -7.54
CA GLU A 182 -58.07 -1.75 -7.03
C GLU A 182 -59.27 -1.89 -7.96
N GLU A 183 -59.09 -1.70 -9.27
CA GLU A 183 -60.16 -1.85 -10.26
C GLU A 183 -60.69 -3.29 -10.31
N THR A 184 -59.80 -4.29 -10.29
CA THR A 184 -60.21 -5.70 -10.28
C THR A 184 -60.93 -6.08 -8.98
N ALA A 185 -60.43 -5.61 -7.84
CA ALA A 185 -61.09 -5.79 -6.54
C ALA A 185 -62.46 -5.12 -6.50
N ARG A 186 -62.57 -3.89 -7.02
CA ARG A 186 -63.84 -3.15 -7.11
C ARG A 186 -64.86 -3.86 -7.98
N ARG A 187 -64.48 -4.32 -9.17
CA ARG A 187 -65.39 -5.09 -10.06
C ARG A 187 -65.88 -6.37 -9.40
N ARG A 188 -65.00 -7.08 -8.67
CA ARG A 188 -65.38 -8.28 -7.89
C ARG A 188 -66.36 -7.92 -6.78
N ALA A 189 -66.10 -6.86 -6.00
CA ALA A 189 -67.01 -6.40 -4.96
C ALA A 189 -68.38 -6.01 -5.53
N GLU A 190 -68.42 -5.25 -6.62
CA GLU A 190 -69.67 -4.88 -7.32
C GLU A 190 -70.43 -6.11 -7.85
N SER A 191 -69.73 -7.14 -8.32
CA SER A 191 -70.35 -8.41 -8.72
C SER A 191 -70.97 -9.14 -7.52
N VAL A 192 -70.21 -9.27 -6.42
CA VAL A 192 -70.67 -9.93 -5.19
C VAL A 192 -71.87 -9.20 -4.59
N VAL A 193 -71.84 -7.86 -4.53
CA VAL A 193 -72.96 -7.05 -4.05
C VAL A 193 -74.19 -7.26 -4.95
N ARG A 194 -74.05 -7.16 -6.28
CA ARG A 194 -75.18 -7.40 -7.20
C ARG A 194 -75.77 -8.80 -7.08
N GLU A 195 -74.93 -9.80 -6.88
CA GLU A 195 -75.38 -11.17 -6.66
C GLU A 195 -76.12 -11.31 -5.31
N ALA A 196 -75.59 -10.72 -4.24
CA ALA A 196 -76.23 -10.69 -2.93
C ALA A 196 -77.59 -9.95 -2.96
N THR A 197 -77.67 -8.79 -3.64
CA THR A 197 -78.91 -8.04 -3.82
C THR A 197 -79.96 -8.86 -4.55
N ARG A 198 -79.60 -9.51 -5.68
CA ARG A 198 -80.53 -10.40 -6.40
C ARG A 198 -81.00 -11.56 -5.54
N ARG A 199 -80.12 -12.19 -4.76
CA ARG A 199 -80.52 -13.25 -3.82
C ARG A 199 -81.48 -12.72 -2.75
N ALA A 200 -81.26 -11.51 -2.23
CA ALA A 200 -82.14 -10.88 -1.25
C ALA A 200 -83.52 -10.52 -1.85
N GLU A 201 -83.57 -10.06 -3.10
CA GLU A 201 -84.81 -9.82 -3.86
C GLU A 201 -85.61 -11.12 -3.98
N VAL A 202 -84.98 -12.21 -4.44
CA VAL A 202 -85.63 -13.54 -4.55
C VAL A 202 -86.17 -14.02 -3.20
N ILE A 203 -85.41 -13.87 -2.11
CA ILE A 203 -85.88 -14.24 -0.76
C ILE A 203 -87.06 -13.37 -0.33
N SER A 204 -87.03 -12.06 -0.65
CA SER A 204 -88.11 -11.13 -0.31
C SER A 204 -89.38 -11.42 -1.09
N GLU A 205 -89.29 -11.66 -2.40
CA GLU A 205 -90.41 -12.09 -3.25
C GLU A 205 -91.01 -13.42 -2.75
N HIS A 206 -90.16 -14.39 -2.40
CA HIS A 206 -90.64 -15.66 -1.82
C HIS A 206 -91.34 -15.44 -0.48
N ARG A 207 -90.78 -14.60 0.41
CA ARG A 207 -91.40 -14.23 1.68
C ARG A 207 -92.75 -13.55 1.47
N ASP A 208 -92.83 -12.61 0.54
CA ASP A 208 -94.05 -11.85 0.25
C ASP A 208 -95.14 -12.77 -0.34
N HIS A 209 -94.76 -13.70 -1.23
CA HIS A 209 -95.65 -14.74 -1.74
C HIS A 209 -96.16 -15.66 -0.62
N VAL A 210 -95.29 -16.12 0.28
CA VAL A 210 -95.69 -16.92 1.45
C VAL A 210 -96.65 -16.11 2.34
N ALA A 211 -96.38 -14.82 2.57
CA ALA A 211 -97.25 -13.94 3.34
C ALA A 211 -98.62 -13.73 2.68
N ASP A 212 -98.68 -13.62 1.35
CA ASP A 212 -99.94 -13.57 0.58
C ASP A 212 -100.74 -14.87 0.71
N VAL A 213 -100.10 -16.02 0.53
CA VAL A 213 -100.73 -17.35 0.72
C VAL A 213 -101.28 -17.48 2.13
N LEU A 214 -100.51 -17.12 3.16
CA LEU A 214 -100.97 -17.13 4.55
C LEU A 214 -102.16 -16.21 4.79
N ARG A 215 -102.20 -15.02 4.17
CA ARG A 215 -103.36 -14.10 4.22
C ARG A 215 -104.62 -14.75 3.61
N VAL A 216 -104.50 -15.40 2.46
CA VAL A 216 -105.61 -16.11 1.81
C VAL A 216 -106.09 -17.29 2.65
N VAL A 217 -105.17 -18.10 3.18
CA VAL A 217 -105.53 -19.20 4.08
C VAL A 217 -106.25 -18.67 5.32
N HIS A 218 -105.76 -17.57 5.92
CA HIS A 218 -106.40 -16.94 7.07
C HIS A 218 -107.80 -16.42 6.75
N SER A 219 -108.02 -15.80 5.58
CA SER A 219 -109.35 -15.34 5.17
C SER A 219 -110.31 -16.50 4.92
N LEU A 220 -109.85 -17.58 4.25
CA LEU A 220 -110.65 -18.78 4.03
C LEU A 220 -111.01 -19.49 5.34
N LEU A 221 -110.07 -19.56 6.30
CA LEU A 221 -110.35 -20.06 7.65
C LEU A 221 -111.32 -19.14 8.41
N GLY A 222 -111.23 -17.82 8.23
CA GLY A 222 -112.18 -16.84 8.77
C GLY A 222 -113.59 -17.03 8.21
N GLU A 223 -113.73 -17.24 6.89
CA GLU A 223 -115.00 -17.54 6.22
C GLU A 223 -115.56 -18.90 6.67
N ALA A 224 -114.73 -19.94 6.79
CA ALA A 224 -115.14 -21.24 7.30
C ALA A 224 -115.58 -21.15 8.76
N ALA A 225 -114.87 -20.39 9.62
CA ALA A 225 -115.26 -20.15 11.00
C ALA A 225 -116.56 -19.32 11.11
N ALA A 226 -116.79 -18.37 10.21
CA ALA A 226 -118.06 -17.65 10.11
C ALA A 226 -119.22 -18.57 9.69
N ARG A 227 -118.99 -19.48 8.74
CA ARG A 227 -119.97 -20.52 8.34
C ARG A 227 -120.24 -21.54 9.46
N VAL A 228 -119.24 -21.89 10.26
CA VAL A 228 -119.41 -22.75 11.44
C VAL A 228 -120.12 -22.01 12.59
N ARG A 229 -119.97 -20.69 12.74
CA ARG A 229 -120.78 -19.87 13.69
C ARG A 229 -122.24 -19.71 13.26
N VAL A 230 -122.53 -19.71 11.95
CA VAL A 230 -123.91 -19.74 11.43
C VAL A 230 -124.51 -21.17 11.51
N ALA A 231 -123.68 -22.19 11.73
CA ALA A 231 -124.06 -23.60 11.88
C ALA A 231 -123.78 -24.18 13.29
N GLY A 232 -123.87 -23.35 14.34
CA GLY A 232 -123.92 -23.82 15.75
C GLY A 232 -125.37 -24.06 16.17
N PRO A 233 -125.70 -25.18 16.86
CA PRO A 233 -127.05 -25.72 16.88
C PRO A 233 -128.00 -24.95 17.82
N ALA A 234 -129.13 -24.54 17.25
CA ALA A 234 -130.36 -24.36 18.00
C ALA A 234 -131.08 -25.73 18.07
N ARG A 235 -131.22 -26.22 19.30
CA ARG A 235 -132.08 -27.34 19.75
C ARG A 235 -131.70 -28.75 19.31
#